data_AF-A0A9W8MCM9-F1
#
_entry.id   AF-A0A9W8MCM9-F1
#
_cell.length_a   1.000
_cell.length_b   1.000
_cell.length_c   1.000
_cell.angle_alpha   90.00
_cell.angle_beta   90.00
_cell.angle_gamma   90.00
#
_symmetry.space_group_name_H-M   'P 1'
#
loop_
_entity.id
_entity.type
_entity.pdbx_description
1 polymer ?
#
loop_
_entity_poly.entity_id
_entity_poly.type
_entity_poly.pdbx_seq_one_letter_code
_entity_poly.pdbx_strand_id
1 'polypeptide(L)'
;MPFPSFKRSGPGLPTSTSDEQQRLLPQDNSVNSSPEGYSATSGDWSAPNEGSSTSRPDANNDVLPPQPKPGTVDADRDGPTSQIDKPKSCYMSDFRSKGRSYFFVFILGVLIAFFAQDMWAMTILNPSAIERRRLRWDRDYTEHLAQVSAMENVTAQWAREIEQHVSLREAMLKERADWEKERAQERAQQEDERRKERAGWEKERAQQDAERRQERRDWEKGRAQERDQWEARRRKEHADWEKERAQERAQWEAERRKDLADWDRKRAQWQAEQRERERLQEERMRLELEKKRRELEKEKEDEEKKRAGLKWQDPQPDQLCLRYGTRRYTAKLENVPDGYNKMKACHETQAWIGGRWVTPSQCDDGGLWGGVHGTWIVDWDESPCRSYFQDFRDKGCTAEGSGKRRIESQIQNIQSGDDALKMCASTPADFHGLHFDAPHACEYWRIYGVWGLWFIEDGSCA
;
A
#
# COMPACT_ATOMS: atom_id res chain seq x y z
N MET A 1 25.05 -73.16 -0.24
CA MET A 1 25.43 -73.13 -1.68
C MET A 1 25.58 -71.66 -2.11
N PRO A 2 26.44 -71.37 -3.11
CA PRO A 2 27.46 -70.30 -3.03
C PRO A 2 27.12 -68.98 -3.76
N PHE A 3 27.97 -67.97 -3.49
CA PHE A 3 28.28 -66.77 -4.29
C PHE A 3 28.64 -67.10 -5.76
N PRO A 4 28.58 -66.12 -6.70
CA PRO A 4 29.72 -65.19 -6.96
C PRO A 4 29.28 -63.69 -7.06
N SER A 5 30.04 -62.66 -6.62
CA SER A 5 31.38 -62.18 -7.03
C SER A 5 31.37 -61.57 -8.46
N PHE A 6 31.84 -60.36 -8.80
CA PHE A 6 33.12 -59.69 -8.47
C PHE A 6 33.18 -58.23 -9.02
N LYS A 7 33.85 -57.34 -8.24
CA LYS A 7 34.94 -56.37 -8.57
C LYS A 7 34.71 -55.27 -9.65
N ARG A 8 35.33 -54.08 -9.63
CA ARG A 8 36.69 -53.65 -9.22
C ARG A 8 36.73 -52.10 -9.20
N SER A 9 37.13 -51.45 -8.10
CA SER A 9 38.38 -50.65 -7.91
C SER A 9 38.42 -49.22 -8.49
N GLY A 10 38.81 -48.25 -7.62
CA GLY A 10 39.10 -46.83 -7.91
C GLY A 10 40.40 -46.61 -8.71
N PRO A 11 41.20 -45.52 -8.54
CA PRO A 11 41.30 -44.57 -7.41
C PRO A 11 41.48 -43.07 -7.80
N GLY A 12 41.69 -42.19 -6.81
CA GLY A 12 42.64 -41.06 -6.96
C GLY A 12 42.13 -39.63 -6.67
N LEU A 13 42.41 -39.15 -5.47
CA LEU A 13 42.68 -37.73 -5.13
C LEU A 13 44.08 -37.33 -5.67
N PRO A 14 44.40 -36.05 -5.93
CA PRO A 14 44.81 -35.14 -4.84
C PRO A 14 44.52 -33.62 -5.03
N THR A 15 44.89 -32.92 -3.97
CA THR A 15 44.91 -31.49 -3.58
C THR A 15 45.73 -30.51 -4.45
N SER A 16 45.35 -29.22 -4.46
CA SER A 16 46.20 -27.99 -4.56
C SER A 16 45.28 -26.76 -4.35
N THR A 17 45.39 -25.83 -3.39
CA THR A 17 46.39 -24.78 -3.01
C THR A 17 46.66 -23.67 -4.04
N SER A 18 46.54 -22.42 -3.54
CA SER A 18 47.00 -21.07 -4.01
C SER A 18 46.40 -20.52 -5.32
N ASP A 19 46.17 -19.22 -5.60
CA ASP A 19 46.66 -17.89 -5.15
C ASP A 19 45.50 -16.86 -5.37
N GLU A 20 45.24 -15.84 -4.56
CA GLU A 20 45.93 -14.55 -4.40
C GLU A 20 46.26 -13.79 -5.71
N GLN A 21 45.44 -12.80 -6.09
CA GLN A 21 45.93 -11.57 -6.72
C GLN A 21 44.96 -10.37 -6.60
N GLN A 22 45.57 -9.20 -6.62
CA GLN A 22 45.17 -7.92 -6.03
C GLN A 22 44.52 -6.95 -7.03
N ARG A 23 43.91 -5.88 -6.44
CA ARG A 23 43.84 -4.48 -6.91
C ARG A 23 43.16 -4.16 -8.25
N LEU A 24 42.18 -3.24 -8.21
CA LEU A 24 42.36 -1.83 -8.57
C LEU A 24 41.07 -1.02 -8.29
N LEU A 25 41.25 0.15 -7.66
CA LEU A 25 40.27 1.24 -7.52
C LEU A 25 40.18 2.03 -8.85
N PRO A 26 39.17 2.91 -8.98
CA PRO A 26 39.54 4.32 -9.16
C PRO A 26 38.84 5.27 -8.17
N GLN A 27 39.61 6.26 -7.76
CA GLN A 27 39.17 7.53 -7.20
C GLN A 27 38.60 8.41 -8.32
N ASP A 28 37.63 9.26 -8.00
CA ASP A 28 37.55 10.57 -8.64
C ASP A 28 37.10 11.65 -7.64
N ASN A 29 37.83 12.76 -7.69
CA ASN A 29 37.76 13.94 -6.85
C ASN A 29 36.93 15.04 -7.53
N SER A 30 36.12 15.78 -6.77
CA SER A 30 35.96 17.25 -6.87
C SER A 30 35.22 17.69 -5.60
N VAL A 31 35.84 18.38 -4.63
CA VAL A 31 36.28 19.80 -4.60
C VAL A 31 35.14 20.77 -4.94
N ASN A 32 34.51 21.31 -3.89
CA ASN A 32 34.22 22.75 -3.79
C ASN A 32 34.04 23.15 -2.31
N SER A 33 35.04 23.88 -1.82
CA SER A 33 35.01 24.85 -0.71
C SER A 33 34.00 25.96 -1.06
N SER A 34 33.28 26.67 -0.17
CA SER A 34 33.69 27.43 1.01
C SER A 34 32.43 28.08 1.66
N PRO A 35 32.56 28.80 2.81
CA PRO A 35 31.58 28.83 3.91
C PRO A 35 30.82 30.15 4.08
N GLU A 36 29.76 30.12 4.92
CA GLU A 36 29.17 31.21 5.74
C GLU A 36 27.94 30.57 6.43
N GLY A 37 27.60 30.71 7.72
CA GLY A 37 27.68 31.83 8.65
C GLY A 37 26.25 32.18 9.10
N TYR A 38 26.04 32.43 10.41
CA TYR A 38 24.81 32.92 11.10
C TYR A 38 23.76 31.84 11.49
N SER A 39 23.47 31.55 12.77
CA SER A 39 22.99 32.32 13.94
C SER A 39 21.46 32.28 14.14
N ALA A 40 21.07 31.62 15.24
CA ALA A 40 19.98 31.85 16.19
C ALA A 40 18.59 32.36 15.75
N THR A 41 17.54 31.64 16.16
CA THR A 41 16.24 32.10 16.73
C THR A 41 15.49 30.82 17.18
N SER A 42 15.26 30.50 18.46
CA SER A 42 14.32 31.04 19.47
C SER A 42 12.83 31.03 19.05
N GLY A 43 12.01 30.26 19.78
CA GLY A 43 10.54 30.18 19.70
C GLY A 43 10.11 28.70 19.76
N ASP A 44 9.89 28.06 20.91
CA ASP A 44 8.92 28.32 21.98
C ASP A 44 7.45 28.16 21.54
N TRP A 45 6.61 27.69 22.47
CA TRP A 45 5.15 27.49 22.43
C TRP A 45 4.60 26.07 22.17
N SER A 46 4.39 25.38 23.30
CA SER A 46 3.09 24.85 23.76
C SER A 46 2.67 23.42 23.40
N ALA A 47 2.85 22.55 24.40
CA ALA A 47 1.91 21.49 24.75
C ALA A 47 0.56 22.06 25.23
N PRO A 48 -0.49 21.22 25.29
CA PRO A 48 -1.28 21.19 26.51
C PRO A 48 -1.38 19.80 27.12
N ASN A 49 -1.37 19.83 28.44
CA ASN A 49 -1.46 18.73 29.37
C ASN A 49 -2.94 18.33 29.65
N GLU A 50 -3.11 17.06 29.97
CA GLU A 50 -4.08 16.41 30.87
C GLU A 50 -5.38 17.12 31.31
N GLY A 51 -6.47 16.35 31.22
CA GLY A 51 -7.71 16.57 31.96
C GLY A 51 -8.43 15.24 32.24
N SER A 52 -8.21 14.71 33.44
CA SER A 52 -8.87 13.53 34.04
C SER A 52 -10.25 13.92 34.62
N SER A 53 -11.28 13.07 34.46
CA SER A 53 -12.19 12.65 35.56
C SER A 53 -13.41 11.85 35.08
N THR A 54 -13.49 10.60 35.59
CA THR A 54 -14.66 9.87 36.11
C THR A 54 -16.08 10.23 35.67
N SER A 55 -16.80 9.26 35.08
CA SER A 55 -18.08 8.72 35.61
C SER A 55 -18.72 7.68 34.67
N ARG A 56 -18.92 6.45 35.17
CA ARG A 56 -19.98 5.47 34.82
C ARG A 56 -21.01 5.53 35.97
N PRO A 57 -22.30 5.09 35.86
CA PRO A 57 -22.82 4.09 34.92
C PRO A 57 -24.21 4.37 34.30
N ASP A 58 -24.59 3.45 33.39
CA ASP A 58 -25.91 2.98 32.95
C ASP A 58 -27.04 3.93 32.51
N ALA A 59 -27.46 3.83 31.25
CA ALA A 59 -28.72 3.17 30.84
C ALA A 59 -29.16 3.57 29.42
N ASN A 60 -29.59 2.55 28.66
CA ASN A 60 -30.58 2.58 27.57
C ASN A 60 -30.33 3.49 26.36
N ASN A 61 -29.99 2.87 25.22
CA ASN A 61 -30.95 2.78 24.11
C ASN A 61 -30.49 1.76 23.06
N ASP A 62 -31.43 0.88 22.76
CA ASP A 62 -31.44 -0.15 21.75
C ASP A 62 -31.29 0.42 20.33
N VAL A 63 -30.39 -0.17 19.51
CA VAL A 63 -30.59 -0.26 18.05
C VAL A 63 -30.15 -1.64 17.59
N LEU A 64 -31.17 -2.41 17.21
CA LEU A 64 -31.14 -3.79 16.73
C LEU A 64 -30.47 -3.95 15.34
N PRO A 65 -30.02 -5.18 15.01
CA PRO A 65 -29.52 -5.56 13.68
C PRO A 65 -30.66 -5.75 12.67
N PRO A 66 -30.40 -5.70 11.35
CA PRO A 66 -31.43 -5.92 10.35
C PRO A 66 -31.82 -7.41 10.28
N GLN A 67 -33.06 -7.70 10.66
CA GLN A 67 -33.80 -8.93 10.39
C GLN A 67 -34.65 -8.76 9.10
N PRO A 68 -35.13 -9.87 8.50
CA PRO A 68 -35.58 -9.96 7.12
C PRO A 68 -37.00 -9.47 6.92
N LYS A 69 -37.33 -9.12 5.67
CA LYS A 69 -38.67 -8.68 5.25
C LYS A 69 -39.66 -9.87 5.14
N PRO A 70 -40.87 -9.78 5.70
CA PRO A 70 -42.05 -10.56 5.34
C PRO A 70 -43.12 -9.70 4.63
N GLY A 71 -44.12 -10.35 4.00
CA GLY A 71 -45.25 -9.73 3.29
C GLY A 71 -45.25 -10.13 1.81
N THR A 72 -45.82 -11.24 1.34
CA THR A 72 -47.19 -11.81 1.45
C THR A 72 -48.25 -10.98 0.71
N VAL A 73 -49.02 -11.70 -0.13
CA VAL A 73 -50.43 -11.47 -0.54
C VAL A 73 -50.71 -10.79 -1.90
N ASP A 74 -51.21 -11.65 -2.80
CA ASP A 74 -52.31 -11.55 -3.76
C ASP A 74 -52.25 -10.88 -5.15
N ALA A 75 -52.88 -11.64 -6.05
CA ALA A 75 -53.83 -11.26 -7.11
C ALA A 75 -53.32 -11.05 -8.54
N ASP A 76 -54.00 -11.81 -9.42
CA ASP A 76 -54.31 -11.56 -10.82
C ASP A 76 -53.15 -11.42 -11.83
N ARG A 77 -53.03 -12.40 -12.74
CA ARG A 77 -53.50 -12.17 -14.12
C ARG A 77 -53.44 -13.39 -15.04
N ASP A 78 -54.51 -13.45 -15.82
CA ASP A 78 -54.80 -14.18 -17.05
C ASP A 78 -53.64 -14.54 -17.98
N GLY A 79 -53.80 -15.67 -18.69
CA GLY A 79 -53.48 -15.71 -20.12
C GLY A 79 -52.83 -17.00 -20.63
N PRO A 80 -53.57 -17.89 -21.31
CA PRO A 80 -53.05 -19.10 -21.95
C PRO A 80 -52.75 -18.88 -23.45
N THR A 81 -51.69 -19.53 -23.95
CA THR A 81 -51.38 -19.72 -25.38
C THR A 81 -50.65 -21.07 -25.47
N SER A 82 -50.95 -22.01 -26.36
CA SER A 82 -51.63 -21.96 -27.65
C SER A 82 -52.21 -23.34 -28.01
N GLN A 83 -53.50 -23.36 -28.37
CA GLN A 83 -54.08 -24.37 -29.25
C GLN A 83 -53.89 -23.89 -30.70
N ILE A 84 -53.53 -24.82 -31.59
CA ILE A 84 -53.55 -24.61 -33.04
C ILE A 84 -54.67 -25.48 -33.60
N ASP A 85 -55.81 -24.85 -33.81
CA ASP A 85 -56.83 -25.27 -34.78
C ASP A 85 -56.97 -24.16 -35.82
N LYS A 86 -56.94 -24.54 -37.10
CA LYS A 86 -57.41 -23.72 -38.22
C LYS A 86 -58.23 -24.57 -39.17
N PRO A 87 -59.51 -24.21 -39.39
CA PRO A 87 -60.26 -24.53 -40.59
C PRO A 87 -60.37 -23.31 -41.54
N LYS A 88 -60.89 -23.60 -42.75
CA LYS A 88 -61.40 -22.71 -43.82
C LYS A 88 -60.51 -22.58 -45.06
N SER A 89 -61.01 -23.16 -46.15
CA SER A 89 -60.86 -22.63 -47.51
C SER A 89 -62.16 -22.91 -48.29
N CYS A 90 -62.39 -22.09 -49.30
CA CYS A 90 -63.65 -21.62 -49.85
C CYS A 90 -63.72 -21.94 -51.36
N TYR A 91 -64.95 -22.00 -51.89
CA TYR A 91 -65.37 -21.59 -53.25
C TYR A 91 -65.20 -22.51 -54.49
N MET A 92 -66.15 -22.27 -55.43
CA MET A 92 -66.37 -22.72 -56.83
C MET A 92 -67.30 -23.93 -57.02
N SER A 93 -68.31 -23.94 -57.90
CA SER A 93 -68.97 -22.91 -58.72
C SER A 93 -70.20 -23.53 -59.40
N ASP A 94 -71.32 -22.82 -59.36
CA ASP A 94 -72.58 -23.05 -60.09
C ASP A 94 -72.48 -22.48 -61.53
N PHE A 95 -72.95 -23.21 -62.56
CA PHE A 95 -73.17 -22.67 -63.93
C PHE A 95 -74.38 -23.30 -64.64
N ARG A 96 -75.53 -22.65 -64.49
CA ARG A 96 -76.43 -22.10 -65.54
C ARG A 96 -76.38 -22.69 -66.98
N SER A 97 -77.51 -23.18 -67.49
CA SER A 97 -77.93 -22.98 -68.91
C SER A 97 -79.41 -23.32 -69.15
N LYS A 98 -80.24 -22.28 -69.28
CA LYS A 98 -81.59 -22.31 -69.90
C LYS A 98 -81.46 -21.69 -71.29
N GLY A 99 -82.00 -22.33 -72.33
CA GLY A 99 -82.27 -21.66 -73.62
C GLY A 99 -81.97 -22.49 -74.87
N ARG A 100 -82.94 -23.27 -75.36
CA ARG A 100 -82.95 -23.76 -76.75
C ARG A 100 -84.40 -24.00 -77.21
N SER A 101 -85.12 -22.90 -77.42
CA SER A 101 -86.55 -22.84 -77.79
C SER A 101 -86.82 -22.33 -79.22
N TYR A 102 -85.82 -22.29 -80.12
CA TYR A 102 -86.02 -21.75 -81.48
C TYR A 102 -85.37 -22.55 -82.62
N PHE A 103 -84.79 -23.73 -82.35
CA PHE A 103 -84.15 -24.55 -83.40
C PHE A 103 -85.08 -25.62 -84.03
N PHE A 104 -86.23 -25.90 -83.41
CA PHE A 104 -87.17 -26.94 -83.88
C PHE A 104 -88.20 -26.47 -84.91
N VAL A 105 -88.39 -25.16 -85.11
CA VAL A 105 -89.40 -24.63 -86.05
C VAL A 105 -88.85 -24.50 -87.48
N PHE A 106 -87.53 -24.39 -87.67
CA PHE A 106 -86.92 -24.27 -89.01
C PHE A 106 -86.79 -25.62 -89.76
N ILE A 107 -86.63 -26.74 -89.05
CA ILE A 107 -86.47 -28.06 -89.70
C ILE A 107 -87.81 -28.59 -90.24
N LEU A 108 -88.93 -28.27 -89.58
CA LEU A 108 -90.25 -28.71 -90.04
C LEU A 108 -90.73 -27.98 -91.31
N GLY A 109 -90.32 -26.71 -91.50
CA GLY A 109 -90.69 -25.91 -92.67
C GLY A 109 -90.02 -26.38 -93.98
N VAL A 110 -88.77 -26.85 -93.91
CA VAL A 110 -88.03 -27.32 -95.09
C VAL A 110 -88.55 -28.68 -95.57
N LEU A 111 -88.97 -29.55 -94.64
CA LEU A 111 -89.52 -30.86 -94.99
C LEU A 111 -90.86 -30.76 -95.73
N ILE A 112 -91.74 -29.83 -95.35
CA ILE A 112 -93.04 -29.66 -96.02
C ILE A 112 -92.87 -29.11 -97.46
N ALA A 113 -91.86 -28.28 -97.72
CA ALA A 113 -91.56 -27.79 -99.06
C ALA A 113 -91.00 -28.88 -100.00
N PHE A 114 -90.26 -29.86 -99.47
CA PHE A 114 -89.70 -30.95 -100.26
C PHE A 114 -90.78 -31.94 -100.76
N PHE A 115 -91.81 -32.21 -99.94
CA PHE A 115 -92.93 -33.08 -100.35
C PHE A 115 -93.85 -32.44 -101.41
N ALA A 116 -93.83 -31.13 -101.59
CA ALA A 116 -94.67 -30.45 -102.60
C ALA A 116 -94.09 -30.52 -104.03
N GLN A 117 -92.78 -30.77 -104.21
CA GLN A 117 -92.17 -30.87 -105.55
C GLN A 117 -92.20 -32.29 -106.15
N ASP A 118 -92.22 -33.34 -105.34
CA ASP A 118 -92.22 -34.72 -105.85
C ASP A 118 -93.59 -35.24 -106.31
N MET A 119 -94.69 -34.55 -105.96
CA MET A 119 -96.05 -34.92 -106.38
C MET A 119 -96.38 -34.65 -107.84
N TRP A 120 -95.51 -33.99 -108.62
CA TRP A 120 -95.80 -33.58 -110.00
C TRP A 120 -95.15 -34.41 -111.12
N ALA A 121 -94.29 -35.39 -110.80
CA ALA A 121 -93.53 -36.14 -111.81
C ALA A 121 -94.04 -37.57 -112.11
N MET A 122 -95.12 -38.03 -111.48
CA MET A 122 -95.58 -39.43 -111.53
C MET A 122 -96.75 -39.71 -112.49
N THR A 123 -96.92 -38.96 -113.59
CA THR A 123 -98.16 -39.03 -114.40
C THR A 123 -98.02 -39.27 -115.90
N ILE A 124 -97.00 -39.98 -116.40
CA ILE A 124 -97.02 -40.52 -117.78
C ILE A 124 -96.30 -41.87 -117.86
N LEU A 125 -96.96 -42.98 -117.48
CA LEU A 125 -96.46 -44.32 -117.76
C LEU A 125 -97.57 -45.28 -118.24
N ASN A 126 -97.20 -46.00 -119.30
CA ASN A 126 -97.98 -46.89 -120.14
C ASN A 126 -98.57 -48.10 -119.36
N PRO A 127 -99.87 -48.44 -119.49
CA PRO A 127 -100.55 -49.44 -118.65
C PRO A 127 -99.99 -50.88 -118.74
N SER A 128 -99.20 -51.25 -119.75
CA SER A 128 -98.62 -52.60 -119.88
C SER A 128 -97.32 -52.82 -119.09
N ALA A 129 -96.77 -51.78 -118.44
CA ALA A 129 -95.59 -51.86 -117.58
C ALA A 129 -95.93 -52.02 -116.08
N ILE A 130 -97.19 -51.82 -115.69
CA ILE A 130 -97.67 -51.89 -114.30
C ILE A 130 -97.86 -53.35 -113.85
N GLU A 131 -98.34 -54.22 -114.74
CA GLU A 131 -98.66 -55.61 -114.38
C GLU A 131 -97.41 -56.49 -114.16
N ARG A 132 -96.32 -56.21 -114.88
CA ARG A 132 -95.02 -56.88 -114.64
C ARG A 132 -94.32 -56.41 -113.35
N ARG A 133 -94.67 -55.24 -112.83
CA ARG A 133 -94.19 -54.76 -111.52
C ARG A 133 -94.96 -55.40 -110.38
N ARG A 134 -96.27 -55.59 -110.53
CA ARG A 134 -97.13 -56.21 -109.50
C ARG A 134 -96.71 -57.64 -109.16
N LEU A 135 -96.44 -58.48 -110.17
CA LEU A 135 -95.98 -59.86 -109.97
C LEU A 135 -94.56 -59.97 -109.40
N ARG A 136 -93.72 -58.95 -109.61
CA ARG A 136 -92.40 -58.87 -108.94
C ARG A 136 -92.57 -58.48 -107.47
N TRP A 137 -93.46 -57.53 -107.19
CA TRP A 137 -93.79 -57.11 -105.84
C TRP A 137 -94.44 -58.19 -104.99
N ASP A 138 -95.36 -58.99 -105.54
CA ASP A 138 -95.96 -60.10 -104.76
C ASP A 138 -94.90 -61.14 -104.34
N ARG A 139 -93.91 -61.41 -105.20
CA ARG A 139 -92.79 -62.30 -104.86
C ARG A 139 -91.92 -61.70 -103.78
N ASP A 140 -91.47 -60.45 -103.96
CA ASP A 140 -90.64 -59.75 -102.98
C ASP A 140 -91.39 -59.61 -101.63
N TYR A 141 -92.70 -59.38 -101.65
CA TYR A 141 -93.53 -59.29 -100.46
C TYR A 141 -93.62 -60.62 -99.71
N THR A 142 -93.75 -61.74 -100.43
CA THR A 142 -93.70 -63.07 -99.80
C THR A 142 -92.33 -63.43 -99.22
N GLU A 143 -91.23 -63.03 -99.87
CA GLU A 143 -89.88 -63.19 -99.34
C GLU A 143 -89.67 -62.32 -98.09
N HIS A 144 -90.22 -61.11 -98.07
CA HIS A 144 -90.11 -60.21 -96.93
C HIS A 144 -90.93 -60.70 -95.73
N LEU A 145 -92.14 -61.23 -95.95
CA LEU A 145 -92.93 -61.85 -94.88
C LEU A 145 -92.21 -63.06 -94.27
N ALA A 146 -91.56 -63.89 -95.10
CA ALA A 146 -90.73 -64.98 -94.61
C ALA A 146 -89.53 -64.47 -93.78
N GLN A 147 -88.86 -63.40 -94.22
CA GLN A 147 -87.79 -62.75 -93.44
C GLN A 147 -88.27 -62.17 -92.11
N VAL A 148 -89.43 -61.51 -92.08
CA VAL A 148 -89.99 -60.94 -90.84
C VAL A 148 -90.31 -62.06 -89.85
N SER A 149 -90.92 -63.16 -90.31
CA SER A 149 -91.20 -64.31 -89.43
C SER A 149 -89.91 -64.99 -88.90
N ALA A 150 -88.85 -65.02 -89.71
CA ALA A 150 -87.54 -65.51 -89.27
C ALA A 150 -86.91 -64.57 -88.22
N MET A 151 -87.07 -63.26 -88.38
CA MET A 151 -86.59 -62.26 -87.42
C MET A 151 -87.36 -62.30 -86.09
N GLU A 152 -88.67 -62.56 -86.12
CA GLU A 152 -89.47 -62.76 -84.90
C GLU A 152 -88.99 -63.98 -84.10
N ASN A 153 -88.68 -65.09 -84.77
CA ASN A 153 -88.11 -66.28 -84.12
C ASN A 153 -86.74 -65.99 -83.50
N VAL A 154 -85.88 -65.25 -84.20
CA VAL A 154 -84.58 -64.80 -83.66
C VAL A 154 -84.80 -63.91 -82.44
N THR A 155 -85.73 -62.95 -82.50
CA THR A 155 -86.04 -62.03 -81.39
C THR A 155 -86.55 -62.80 -80.16
N ALA A 156 -87.40 -63.80 -80.35
CA ALA A 156 -87.87 -64.67 -79.26
C ALA A 156 -86.77 -65.58 -78.69
N GLN A 157 -85.77 -65.96 -79.49
CA GLN A 157 -84.59 -66.66 -79.01
C GLN A 157 -83.71 -65.74 -78.14
N TRP A 158 -83.43 -64.51 -78.60
CA TRP A 158 -82.68 -63.51 -77.83
C TRP A 158 -83.37 -63.15 -76.52
N ALA A 159 -84.69 -63.02 -76.50
CA ALA A 159 -85.44 -62.74 -75.27
C ALA A 159 -85.21 -63.83 -74.20
N ARG A 160 -85.21 -65.11 -74.60
CA ARG A 160 -84.93 -66.23 -73.71
C ARG A 160 -83.47 -66.26 -73.22
N GLU A 161 -82.51 -65.94 -74.09
CA GLU A 161 -81.09 -65.83 -73.69
C GLU A 161 -80.86 -64.68 -72.71
N ILE A 162 -81.54 -63.54 -72.89
CA ILE A 162 -81.45 -62.40 -71.97
C ILE A 162 -82.00 -62.79 -70.59
N GLU A 163 -83.16 -63.44 -70.51
CA GLU A 163 -83.70 -63.92 -69.23
C GLU A 163 -82.78 -64.93 -68.54
N GLN A 164 -82.16 -65.84 -69.30
CA GLN A 164 -81.14 -66.75 -68.77
C GLN A 164 -79.92 -66.00 -68.22
N HIS A 165 -79.42 -64.99 -68.94
CA HIS A 165 -78.30 -64.17 -68.48
C HIS A 165 -78.64 -63.32 -67.25
N VAL A 166 -79.87 -62.80 -67.15
CA VAL A 166 -80.33 -62.05 -65.98
C VAL A 166 -80.40 -62.97 -64.76
N SER A 167 -81.02 -64.15 -64.89
CA SER A 167 -81.10 -65.12 -63.79
C SER A 167 -79.72 -65.60 -63.32
N LEU A 168 -78.78 -65.80 -64.26
CA LEU A 168 -77.39 -66.15 -63.92
C LEU A 168 -76.65 -65.02 -63.19
N ARG A 169 -76.88 -63.76 -63.58
CA ARG A 169 -76.28 -62.60 -62.89
C ARG A 169 -76.82 -62.45 -61.48
N GLU A 170 -78.12 -62.63 -61.28
CA GLU A 170 -78.73 -62.61 -59.95
C GLU A 170 -78.18 -63.73 -59.07
N ALA A 171 -78.00 -64.95 -59.61
CA ALA A 171 -77.35 -66.05 -58.90
C ALA A 171 -75.90 -65.71 -58.50
N MET A 172 -75.10 -65.17 -59.42
CA MET A 172 -73.72 -64.76 -59.13
C MET A 172 -73.64 -63.62 -58.10
N LEU A 173 -74.59 -62.68 -58.11
CA LEU A 173 -74.64 -61.61 -57.11
C LEU A 173 -74.99 -62.14 -55.72
N LYS A 174 -75.90 -63.12 -55.64
CA LYS A 174 -76.24 -63.78 -54.39
C LYS A 174 -75.05 -64.55 -53.83
N GLU A 175 -74.36 -65.32 -54.69
CA GLU A 175 -73.15 -66.04 -54.31
C GLU A 175 -72.05 -65.09 -53.83
N ARG A 176 -71.83 -63.97 -54.52
CA ARG A 176 -70.88 -62.94 -54.07
C ARG A 176 -71.26 -62.35 -52.71
N ALA A 177 -72.55 -62.07 -52.49
CA ALA A 177 -73.02 -61.52 -51.22
C ALA A 177 -72.82 -62.51 -50.06
N ASP A 178 -73.02 -63.80 -50.30
CA ASP A 178 -72.81 -64.84 -49.28
C ASP A 178 -71.31 -65.05 -49.02
N TRP A 179 -70.46 -65.02 -50.06
CA TRP A 179 -69.01 -65.05 -49.92
C TRP A 179 -68.45 -63.83 -49.15
N GLU A 180 -69.03 -62.65 -49.35
CA GLU A 180 -68.65 -61.45 -48.59
C GLU A 180 -69.01 -61.55 -47.10
N LYS A 181 -70.15 -62.17 -46.77
CA LYS A 181 -70.54 -62.44 -45.38
C LYS A 181 -69.59 -63.44 -44.72
N GLU A 182 -69.24 -64.51 -45.41
CA GLU A 182 -68.29 -65.52 -44.90
C GLU A 182 -66.93 -64.88 -44.61
N ARG A 183 -66.39 -64.12 -45.56
CA ARG A 183 -65.13 -63.37 -45.33
C ARG A 183 -65.22 -62.30 -44.26
N ALA A 184 -66.39 -61.70 -44.05
CA ALA A 184 -66.59 -60.78 -42.94
C ALA A 184 -66.54 -61.52 -41.59
N GLN A 185 -67.14 -62.70 -41.50
CA GLN A 185 -67.11 -63.54 -40.31
C GLN A 185 -65.69 -64.03 -40.01
N GLU A 186 -64.95 -64.51 -41.01
CA GLU A 186 -63.54 -64.92 -40.85
C GLU A 186 -62.67 -63.77 -40.35
N ARG A 187 -62.83 -62.57 -40.92
CA ARG A 187 -62.08 -61.38 -40.45
C ARG A 187 -62.42 -61.02 -39.01
N ALA A 188 -63.69 -61.09 -38.63
CA ALA A 188 -64.11 -60.83 -37.26
C ALA A 188 -63.53 -61.85 -36.27
N GLN A 189 -63.51 -63.14 -36.63
CA GLN A 189 -62.87 -64.18 -35.81
C GLN A 189 -61.36 -63.94 -35.67
N GLN A 190 -60.68 -63.64 -36.78
CA GLN A 190 -59.24 -63.36 -36.76
C GLN A 190 -58.90 -62.07 -35.98
N GLU A 191 -59.78 -61.07 -35.96
CA GLU A 191 -59.62 -59.88 -35.13
C GLU A 191 -59.82 -60.17 -33.64
N ASP A 192 -60.79 -61.01 -33.28
CA ASP A 192 -61.01 -61.42 -31.90
C ASP A 192 -59.84 -62.25 -31.36
N GLU A 193 -59.30 -63.17 -32.16
CA GLU A 193 -58.10 -63.93 -31.82
C GLU A 193 -56.89 -63.01 -31.61
N ARG A 194 -56.64 -62.08 -32.53
CA ARG A 194 -55.57 -61.08 -32.37
C ARG A 194 -55.78 -60.19 -31.16
N ARG A 195 -57.04 -59.89 -30.79
CA ARG A 195 -57.36 -59.11 -29.59
C ARG A 195 -57.05 -59.89 -28.32
N LYS A 196 -57.40 -61.19 -28.27
CA LYS A 196 -57.06 -62.08 -27.15
C LYS A 196 -55.54 -62.24 -27.01
N GLU A 197 -54.84 -62.40 -28.13
CA GLU A 197 -53.38 -62.50 -28.13
C GLU A 197 -52.73 -61.22 -27.61
N ARG A 198 -53.14 -60.03 -28.11
CA ARG A 198 -52.66 -58.73 -27.60
C ARG A 198 -52.93 -58.56 -26.10
N ALA A 199 -54.12 -58.93 -25.63
CA ALA A 199 -54.44 -58.87 -24.21
C ALA A 199 -53.59 -59.83 -23.36
N GLY A 200 -53.20 -60.98 -23.90
CA GLY A 200 -52.25 -61.90 -23.29
C GLY A 200 -50.86 -61.28 -23.17
N TRP A 201 -50.32 -60.76 -24.28
CA TRP A 201 -49.02 -60.08 -24.31
C TRP A 201 -48.94 -58.86 -23.39
N GLU A 202 -50.03 -58.08 -23.27
CA GLU A 202 -50.10 -56.93 -22.37
C GLU A 202 -50.02 -57.35 -20.89
N LYS A 203 -50.69 -58.45 -20.51
CA LYS A 203 -50.61 -58.99 -19.14
C LYS A 203 -49.21 -59.50 -18.81
N GLU A 204 -48.60 -60.26 -19.73
CA GLU A 204 -47.24 -60.77 -19.55
C GLU A 204 -46.23 -59.63 -19.41
N ARG A 205 -46.33 -58.60 -20.27
CA ARG A 205 -45.47 -57.42 -20.19
C ARG A 205 -45.65 -56.67 -18.88
N ALA A 206 -46.90 -56.49 -18.43
CA ALA A 206 -47.21 -55.83 -17.16
C ALA A 206 -46.64 -56.61 -15.97
N GLN A 207 -46.69 -57.94 -16.00
CA GLN A 207 -46.10 -58.79 -14.97
C GLN A 207 -44.57 -58.67 -14.96
N GLN A 208 -43.93 -58.73 -16.12
CA GLN A 208 -42.48 -58.57 -16.25
C GLN A 208 -42.01 -57.17 -15.82
N ASP A 209 -42.79 -56.12 -16.11
CA ASP A 209 -42.52 -54.77 -15.63
C ASP A 209 -42.67 -54.65 -14.11
N ALA A 210 -43.67 -55.32 -13.52
CA ALA A 210 -43.84 -55.35 -12.07
C ALA A 210 -42.67 -56.04 -11.37
N GLU A 211 -42.20 -57.17 -11.91
CA GLU A 211 -41.03 -57.90 -11.41
C GLU A 211 -39.75 -57.05 -11.50
N ARG A 212 -39.48 -56.44 -12.66
CA ARG A 212 -38.35 -55.51 -12.82
C ARG A 212 -38.40 -54.33 -11.86
N ARG A 213 -39.60 -53.81 -11.55
CA ARG A 213 -39.76 -52.73 -10.55
C ARG A 213 -39.48 -53.21 -9.15
N GLN A 214 -39.81 -54.46 -8.83
CA GLN A 214 -39.50 -55.05 -7.53
C GLN A 214 -38.00 -55.29 -7.37
N GLU A 215 -37.36 -55.90 -8.38
CA GLU A 215 -35.91 -56.11 -8.42
C GLU A 215 -35.14 -54.78 -8.27
N ARG A 216 -35.57 -53.73 -8.98
CA ARG A 216 -34.99 -52.39 -8.85
C ARG A 216 -35.10 -51.85 -7.43
N ARG A 217 -36.26 -52.00 -6.79
CA ARG A 217 -36.47 -51.53 -5.41
C ARG A 217 -35.58 -52.27 -4.42
N ASP A 218 -35.44 -53.57 -4.59
CA ASP A 218 -34.60 -54.38 -3.68
C ASP A 218 -33.11 -54.11 -3.92
N TRP A 219 -32.70 -53.90 -5.17
CA TRP A 219 -31.36 -53.43 -5.51
C TRP A 219 -31.07 -52.03 -4.92
N GLU A 220 -32.01 -51.09 -5.01
CA GLU A 220 -31.88 -49.75 -4.42
C GLU A 220 -31.77 -49.80 -2.90
N LYS A 221 -32.56 -50.66 -2.22
CA LYS A 221 -32.44 -50.88 -0.77
C LYS A 221 -31.08 -51.45 -0.40
N GLY A 222 -30.58 -52.45 -1.13
CA GLY A 222 -29.26 -53.03 -0.89
C GLY A 222 -28.14 -51.99 -1.04
N ARG A 223 -28.21 -51.17 -2.08
CA ARG A 223 -27.27 -50.06 -2.32
C ARG A 223 -27.35 -48.96 -1.26
N ALA A 224 -28.54 -48.67 -0.75
CA ALA A 224 -28.71 -47.73 0.35
C ALA A 224 -28.05 -48.26 1.62
N GLN A 225 -28.27 -49.53 1.97
CA GLN A 225 -27.63 -50.15 3.14
C GLN A 225 -26.10 -50.18 3.01
N GLU A 226 -25.58 -50.51 1.83
CA GLU A 226 -24.13 -50.48 1.57
C GLU A 226 -23.55 -49.07 1.77
N ARG A 227 -24.26 -48.04 1.27
CA ARG A 227 -23.86 -46.64 1.43
C ARG A 227 -23.86 -46.22 2.90
N ASP A 228 -24.90 -46.56 3.65
CA ASP A 228 -25.00 -46.24 5.07
C ASP A 228 -23.90 -46.93 5.89
N GLN A 229 -23.60 -48.20 5.59
CA GLN A 229 -22.49 -48.93 6.24
C GLN A 229 -21.14 -48.31 5.93
N TRP A 230 -20.93 -47.88 4.68
CA TRP A 230 -19.70 -47.23 4.27
C TRP A 230 -19.55 -45.84 4.89
N GLU A 231 -20.63 -45.05 4.96
CA GLU A 231 -20.62 -43.76 5.64
C GLU A 231 -20.36 -43.90 7.14
N ALA A 232 -20.96 -44.90 7.79
CA ALA A 232 -20.71 -45.19 9.20
C ALA A 232 -19.24 -45.57 9.45
N ARG A 233 -18.65 -46.41 8.59
CA ARG A 233 -17.22 -46.78 8.66
C ARG A 233 -16.34 -45.55 8.51
N ARG A 234 -16.61 -44.72 7.50
CA ARG A 234 -15.88 -43.48 7.26
C ARG A 234 -15.98 -42.50 8.42
N ARG A 235 -17.16 -42.33 9.02
CA ARG A 235 -17.35 -41.46 10.20
C ARG A 235 -16.52 -41.96 11.38
N LYS A 236 -16.46 -43.27 11.58
CA LYS A 236 -15.62 -43.88 12.62
C LYS A 236 -14.14 -43.65 12.36
N GLU A 237 -13.67 -43.93 11.14
CA GLU A 237 -12.29 -43.69 10.72
C GLU A 237 -11.90 -42.22 10.89
N HIS A 238 -12.76 -41.29 10.48
CA HIS A 238 -12.54 -39.86 10.66
C HIS A 238 -12.47 -39.45 12.12
N ALA A 239 -13.39 -39.95 12.97
CA ALA A 239 -13.39 -39.66 14.39
C ALA A 239 -12.13 -40.21 15.09
N ASP A 240 -11.65 -41.38 14.67
CA ASP A 240 -10.43 -41.97 15.23
C ASP A 240 -9.17 -41.20 14.75
N TRP A 241 -9.14 -40.79 13.48
CA TRP A 241 -8.10 -39.90 12.94
C TRP A 241 -8.06 -38.53 13.65
N GLU A 242 -9.22 -37.95 13.96
CA GLU A 242 -9.31 -36.69 14.71
C GLU A 242 -8.76 -36.82 16.14
N LYS A 243 -9.03 -37.95 16.81
CA LYS A 243 -8.47 -38.23 18.14
C LYS A 243 -6.95 -38.37 18.09
N GLU A 244 -6.42 -39.10 17.11
CA GLU A 244 -4.97 -39.27 16.93
C GLU A 244 -4.30 -37.91 16.69
N ARG A 245 -4.85 -37.09 15.79
CA ARG A 245 -4.36 -35.73 15.53
C ARG A 245 -4.48 -34.81 16.75
N ALA A 246 -5.52 -34.96 17.56
CA ALA A 246 -5.66 -34.20 18.79
C ALA A 246 -4.59 -34.59 19.83
N GLN A 247 -4.27 -35.89 19.94
CA GLN A 247 -3.19 -36.38 20.81
C GLN A 247 -1.83 -35.88 20.33
N GLU A 248 -1.55 -35.94 19.03
CA GLU A 248 -0.32 -35.42 18.44
C GLU A 248 -0.16 -33.91 18.73
N ARG A 249 -1.22 -33.12 18.52
CA ARG A 249 -1.21 -31.68 18.85
C ARG A 249 -0.97 -31.43 20.34
N ALA A 250 -1.61 -32.20 21.21
CA ALA A 250 -1.43 -32.05 22.66
C ALA A 250 0.00 -32.41 23.10
N GLN A 251 0.61 -33.44 22.51
CA GLN A 251 2.01 -33.80 22.76
C GLN A 251 2.95 -32.69 22.28
N TRP A 252 2.74 -32.18 21.07
CA TRP A 252 3.53 -31.10 20.50
C TRP A 252 3.42 -29.80 21.33
N GLU A 253 2.21 -29.45 21.80
CA GLU A 253 2.03 -28.30 22.69
C GLU A 253 2.72 -28.49 24.05
N ALA A 254 2.71 -29.71 24.60
CA ALA A 254 3.40 -30.01 25.85
C ALA A 254 4.93 -29.91 25.69
N GLU A 255 5.48 -30.39 24.59
CA GLU A 255 6.91 -30.24 24.25
C GLU A 255 7.28 -28.77 24.07
N ARG A 256 6.49 -28.03 23.27
CA ARG A 256 6.70 -26.59 23.07
C ARG A 256 6.66 -25.79 24.38
N ARG A 257 5.79 -26.17 25.33
CA ARG A 257 5.78 -25.54 26.67
C ARG A 257 7.05 -25.83 27.47
N LYS A 258 7.61 -27.03 27.37
CA LYS A 258 8.89 -27.36 28.01
C LYS A 258 10.02 -26.54 27.40
N ASP A 259 10.09 -26.48 26.07
CA ASP A 259 11.09 -25.70 25.35
C ASP A 259 11.01 -24.22 25.70
N LEU A 260 9.80 -23.66 25.76
CA LEU A 260 9.60 -22.26 26.15
C LEU A 260 10.06 -22.01 27.59
N ALA A 261 9.72 -22.91 28.52
CA ALA A 261 10.18 -22.80 29.90
C ALA A 261 11.70 -22.94 30.03
N ASP A 262 12.34 -23.80 29.23
CA ASP A 262 13.80 -23.89 29.16
C ASP A 262 14.44 -22.64 28.58
N TRP A 263 13.82 -22.05 27.55
CA TRP A 263 14.27 -20.80 26.95
C TRP A 263 14.19 -19.64 27.95
N ASP A 264 13.09 -19.55 28.71
CA ASP A 264 12.91 -18.55 29.76
C ASP A 264 13.91 -18.73 30.90
N ARG A 265 14.20 -19.98 31.31
CA ARG A 265 15.27 -20.27 32.29
C ARG A 265 16.63 -19.78 31.80
N LYS A 266 17.00 -20.09 30.55
CA LYS A 266 18.27 -19.64 29.94
C LYS A 266 18.34 -18.13 29.82
N ARG A 267 17.24 -17.48 29.40
CA ARG A 267 17.15 -16.02 29.31
C ARG A 267 17.34 -15.37 30.69
N ALA A 268 16.70 -15.93 31.72
CA ALA A 268 16.85 -15.42 33.09
C ALA A 268 18.28 -15.59 33.62
N GLN A 269 18.92 -16.74 33.37
CA GLN A 269 20.33 -16.96 33.72
C GLN A 269 21.26 -15.97 33.02
N TRP A 270 21.07 -15.77 31.71
CA TRP A 270 21.87 -14.82 30.94
C TRP A 270 21.69 -13.39 31.46
N GLN A 271 20.44 -12.97 31.76
CA GLN A 271 20.18 -11.66 32.35
C GLN A 271 20.83 -11.48 33.74
N ALA A 272 20.83 -12.53 34.57
CA ALA A 272 21.50 -12.49 35.87
C ALA A 272 23.02 -12.35 35.71
N GLU A 273 23.63 -13.10 34.78
CA GLU A 273 25.06 -12.99 34.45
C GLU A 273 25.43 -11.60 33.92
N GLN A 274 24.59 -11.00 33.06
CA GLN A 274 24.82 -9.65 32.56
C GLN A 274 24.81 -8.62 33.70
N ARG A 275 23.82 -8.67 34.60
CA ARG A 275 23.77 -7.78 35.76
C ARG A 275 24.98 -7.96 36.69
N GLU A 276 25.47 -9.18 36.85
CA GLU A 276 26.66 -9.44 37.64
C GLU A 276 27.93 -8.88 36.98
N ARG A 277 28.06 -9.00 35.66
CA ARG A 277 29.15 -8.38 34.88
C ARG A 277 29.12 -6.85 34.99
N GLU A 278 27.95 -6.24 34.85
CA GLU A 278 27.76 -4.79 35.01
C GLU A 278 28.16 -4.35 36.43
N ARG A 279 27.68 -5.04 37.47
CA ARG A 279 28.06 -4.75 38.86
C ARG A 279 29.57 -4.80 39.07
N LEU A 280 30.24 -5.83 38.52
CA LEU A 280 31.70 -5.96 38.62
C LEU A 280 32.44 -4.88 37.82
N GLN A 281 31.90 -4.44 36.68
CA GLN A 281 32.45 -3.32 35.91
C GLN A 281 32.30 -2.00 36.67
N GLU A 282 31.13 -1.73 37.25
CA GLU A 282 30.89 -0.53 38.07
C GLU A 282 31.82 -0.50 39.28
N GLU A 283 32.01 -1.62 39.98
CA GLU A 283 32.93 -1.71 41.10
C GLU A 283 34.39 -1.44 40.68
N ARG A 284 34.82 -2.01 39.54
CA ARG A 284 36.14 -1.74 38.97
C ARG A 284 36.31 -0.27 38.62
N MET A 285 35.33 0.34 37.96
CA MET A 285 35.34 1.76 37.61
C MET A 285 35.38 2.64 38.86
N ARG A 286 34.62 2.29 39.90
CA ARG A 286 34.59 3.01 41.18
C ARG A 286 35.96 2.97 41.88
N LEU A 287 36.61 1.79 41.91
CA LEU A 287 37.95 1.64 42.47
C LEU A 287 38.99 2.43 41.68
N GLU A 288 38.91 2.43 40.35
CA GLU A 288 39.81 3.23 39.51
C GLU A 288 39.63 4.74 39.75
N LEU A 289 38.38 5.20 39.87
CA LEU A 289 38.06 6.59 40.13
C LEU A 289 38.51 7.03 41.53
N GLU A 290 38.38 6.16 42.54
CA GLU A 290 38.90 6.41 43.88
C GLU A 290 40.44 6.48 43.89
N LYS A 291 41.10 5.59 43.15
CA LYS A 291 42.56 5.61 43.00
C LYS A 291 43.02 6.93 42.35
N LYS A 292 42.38 7.35 41.27
CA LYS A 292 42.64 8.64 40.61
C LYS A 292 42.41 9.82 41.56
N ARG A 293 41.36 9.78 42.39
CA ARG A 293 41.10 10.82 43.39
C ARG A 293 42.26 10.94 44.40
N ARG A 294 42.75 9.81 44.92
CA ARG A 294 43.89 9.78 45.86
C ARG A 294 45.19 10.24 45.20
N GLU A 295 45.42 9.88 43.95
CA GLU A 295 46.59 10.34 43.18
C GLU A 295 46.56 11.86 42.99
N LEU A 296 45.40 12.42 42.63
CA LEU A 296 45.23 13.86 42.43
C LEU A 296 45.31 14.65 43.75
N GLU A 297 44.81 14.08 44.86
CA GLU A 297 44.96 14.66 46.20
C GLU A 297 46.43 14.69 46.63
N LYS A 298 47.16 13.59 46.40
CA LYS A 298 48.60 13.53 46.66
C LYS A 298 49.40 14.51 45.80
N GLU A 299 49.04 14.64 44.52
CA GLU A 299 49.66 15.63 43.62
C GLU A 299 49.43 17.06 44.13
N LYS A 300 48.21 17.39 44.58
CA LYS A 300 47.91 18.69 45.20
C LYS A 300 48.72 18.92 46.47
N GLU A 301 48.82 17.94 47.36
CA GLU A 301 49.64 18.05 48.57
C GLU A 301 51.13 18.27 48.22
N ASP A 302 51.64 17.56 47.20
CA ASP A 302 53.02 17.70 46.74
C ASP A 302 53.25 19.07 46.07
N GLU A 303 52.26 19.62 45.36
CA GLU A 303 52.29 20.99 44.83
C GLU A 303 52.26 22.04 45.95
N GLU A 304 51.42 21.86 46.97
CA GLU A 304 51.34 22.75 48.13
C GLU A 304 52.65 22.76 48.93
N LYS A 305 53.26 21.59 49.16
CA LYS A 305 54.58 21.49 49.80
C LYS A 305 55.66 22.21 48.98
N LYS A 306 55.63 22.08 47.65
CA LYS A 306 56.54 22.81 46.76
C LYS A 306 56.31 24.33 46.83
N ARG A 307 55.06 24.78 46.97
CA ARG A 307 54.71 26.20 47.10
C ARG A 307 55.13 26.80 48.45
N ALA A 308 55.00 26.05 49.55
CA ALA A 308 55.32 26.54 50.89
C ALA A 308 56.80 26.92 51.10
N GLY A 309 57.70 26.45 50.23
CA GLY A 309 59.12 26.81 50.27
C GLY A 309 59.47 28.12 49.53
N LEU A 310 58.59 28.59 48.64
CA LEU A 310 58.83 29.77 47.81
C LEU A 310 58.73 31.03 48.66
N LYS A 311 59.81 31.81 48.69
CA LYS A 311 59.83 33.11 49.36
C LYS A 311 60.58 34.12 48.51
N TRP A 312 60.10 35.35 48.51
CA TRP A 312 60.86 36.48 47.98
C TRP A 312 61.98 36.84 48.95
N GLN A 313 63.14 37.21 48.43
CA GLN A 313 64.07 38.05 49.20
C GLN A 313 63.38 39.37 49.57
N ASP A 314 63.88 40.05 50.61
CA ASP A 314 63.34 41.34 51.02
C ASP A 314 63.32 42.31 49.83
N PRO A 315 62.14 42.78 49.38
CA PRO A 315 62.02 43.66 48.23
C PRO A 315 62.85 44.92 48.41
N GLN A 316 63.82 45.10 47.52
CA GLN A 316 64.70 46.25 47.54
C GLN A 316 64.05 47.39 46.76
N PRO A 317 63.84 48.56 47.37
CA PRO A 317 63.41 49.76 46.67
C PRO A 317 64.48 50.19 45.67
N ASP A 318 64.06 50.55 44.48
CA ASP A 318 64.94 51.21 43.52
C ASP A 318 65.35 52.59 44.03
N GLN A 319 66.56 53.02 43.69
CA GLN A 319 67.09 54.31 44.16
C GLN A 319 66.31 55.48 43.58
N LEU A 320 65.74 55.29 42.38
CA LEU A 320 65.05 56.33 41.63
C LEU A 320 63.54 56.17 41.74
N CYS A 321 62.85 57.29 41.85
CA CYS A 321 61.40 57.37 41.75
C CYS A 321 60.98 57.31 40.27
N LEU A 322 59.95 56.52 39.97
CA LEU A 322 59.45 56.40 38.59
C LEU A 322 58.58 57.60 38.20
N ARG A 323 57.74 58.05 39.15
CA ARG A 323 56.81 59.18 39.06
C ARG A 323 56.32 59.54 40.47
N TYR A 324 55.49 60.57 40.61
CA TYR A 324 54.93 60.99 41.90
C TYR A 324 54.33 59.82 42.67
N GLY A 325 54.78 59.64 43.92
CA GLY A 325 54.33 58.61 44.84
C GLY A 325 54.57 57.17 44.34
N THR A 326 55.35 56.97 43.27
CA THR A 326 55.56 55.64 42.67
C THR A 326 57.02 55.25 42.66
N ARG A 327 57.34 54.10 43.23
CA ARG A 327 58.67 53.50 43.24
C ARG A 327 58.66 52.07 42.72
N ARG A 328 59.75 51.68 42.07
CA ARG A 328 59.98 50.30 41.65
C ARG A 328 60.61 49.52 42.79
N TYR A 329 60.14 48.30 43.02
CA TYR A 329 60.77 47.34 43.92
C TYR A 329 61.21 46.12 43.13
N THR A 330 62.34 45.54 43.51
CA THR A 330 62.84 44.29 42.92
C THR A 330 63.27 43.31 43.99
N ALA A 331 62.99 42.04 43.78
CA ALA A 331 63.42 40.94 44.65
C ALA A 331 63.66 39.68 43.82
N LYS A 332 64.59 38.86 44.29
CA LYS A 332 64.84 37.53 43.74
C LYS A 332 63.96 36.49 44.43
N LEU A 333 63.41 35.57 43.67
CA LEU A 333 62.65 34.43 44.19
C LEU A 333 63.61 33.34 44.66
N GLU A 334 63.57 32.99 45.94
CA GLU A 334 64.39 31.93 46.53
C GLU A 334 63.66 30.60 46.62
N ASN A 335 64.45 29.52 46.76
CA ASN A 335 63.97 28.15 47.03
C ASN A 335 63.02 27.58 45.97
N VAL A 336 63.15 27.99 44.72
CA VAL A 336 62.37 27.40 43.62
C VAL A 336 62.82 25.95 43.41
N PRO A 337 61.96 24.93 43.64
CA PRO A 337 62.36 23.55 43.48
C PRO A 337 62.79 23.22 42.04
N ASP A 338 63.79 22.34 41.89
CA ASP A 338 64.22 21.88 40.57
C ASP A 338 63.04 21.24 39.81
N GLY A 339 62.87 21.66 38.55
CA GLY A 339 61.76 21.21 37.70
C GLY A 339 60.44 21.96 37.90
N TYR A 340 60.32 22.87 38.88
CA TYR A 340 59.15 23.75 38.99
C TYR A 340 59.24 24.89 37.96
N ASN A 341 58.10 25.29 37.39
CA ASN A 341 58.08 26.41 36.44
C ASN A 341 58.34 27.72 37.18
N LYS A 342 59.58 28.22 37.08
CA LYS A 342 60.06 29.41 37.81
C LYS A 342 59.26 30.67 37.49
N MET A 343 58.77 30.81 36.25
CA MET A 343 57.95 31.95 35.83
C MET A 343 56.55 31.89 36.42
N LYS A 344 55.93 30.70 36.44
CA LYS A 344 54.64 30.51 37.12
C LYS A 344 54.75 30.82 38.62
N ALA A 345 55.82 30.35 39.26
CA ALA A 345 56.12 30.68 40.65
C ALA A 345 56.22 32.19 40.89
N CYS A 346 56.90 32.91 40.00
CA CYS A 346 57.05 34.36 40.11
C CYS A 346 55.70 35.09 40.07
N HIS A 347 54.83 34.79 39.12
CA HIS A 347 53.53 35.47 39.02
C HIS A 347 52.55 35.13 40.15
N GLU A 348 52.64 33.92 40.72
CA GLU A 348 51.74 33.46 41.79
C GLU A 348 52.20 33.88 43.20
N THR A 349 53.52 34.07 43.42
CA THR A 349 54.05 34.35 44.76
C THR A 349 53.91 35.83 45.11
N GLN A 350 53.26 36.13 46.22
CA GLN A 350 53.09 37.49 46.72
C GLN A 350 54.28 37.93 47.59
N ALA A 351 54.67 39.19 47.50
CA ALA A 351 55.65 39.83 48.39
C ALA A 351 54.97 40.82 49.33
N TRP A 352 55.50 40.99 50.54
CA TRP A 352 55.03 41.98 51.50
C TRP A 352 55.76 43.31 51.27
N ILE A 353 55.07 44.31 50.71
CA ILE A 353 55.64 45.63 50.40
C ILE A 353 54.71 46.72 50.95
N GLY A 354 55.25 47.63 51.77
CA GLY A 354 54.47 48.76 52.32
C GLY A 354 53.22 48.34 53.10
N GLY A 355 53.25 47.18 53.78
CA GLY A 355 52.12 46.70 54.59
C GLY A 355 51.03 45.93 53.82
N ARG A 356 51.27 45.56 52.56
CA ARG A 356 50.31 44.79 51.73
C ARG A 356 51.01 43.64 51.00
N TRP A 357 50.29 42.54 50.80
CA TRP A 357 50.73 41.42 49.95
C TRP A 357 50.41 41.73 48.50
N VAL A 358 51.43 41.78 47.65
CA VAL A 358 51.30 42.14 46.23
C VAL A 358 52.05 41.18 45.32
N THR A 359 51.43 40.82 44.20
CA THR A 359 52.07 40.02 43.15
C THR A 359 52.93 40.93 42.26
N PRO A 360 54.05 40.42 41.72
CA PRO A 360 54.91 41.22 40.85
C PRO A 360 54.17 41.61 39.56
N SER A 361 54.39 42.84 39.10
CA SER A 361 53.88 43.34 37.83
C SER A 361 54.65 42.75 36.64
N GLN A 362 55.94 42.44 36.85
CA GLN A 362 56.82 41.86 35.85
C GLN A 362 57.72 40.80 36.49
N CYS A 363 58.01 39.75 35.73
CA CYS A 363 58.90 38.66 36.11
C CYS A 363 59.98 38.55 35.05
N ASP A 364 61.25 38.60 35.47
CA ASP A 364 62.39 38.50 34.57
C ASP A 364 63.26 37.29 34.95
N ASP A 365 63.59 36.45 33.96
CA ASP A 365 64.54 35.36 34.16
C ASP A 365 65.96 35.90 34.06
N GLY A 366 66.66 36.00 35.20
CA GLY A 366 68.05 36.42 35.28
C GLY A 366 69.04 35.41 34.71
N GLY A 367 68.57 34.34 34.07
CA GLY A 367 69.38 33.33 33.39
C GLY A 367 69.99 32.32 34.36
N LEU A 368 71.02 31.61 33.86
CA LEU A 368 71.58 30.40 34.48
C LEU A 368 71.98 30.55 35.96
N TRP A 369 72.38 31.76 36.38
CA TRP A 369 72.86 32.05 37.74
C TRP A 369 72.03 33.12 38.44
N GLY A 370 71.26 33.92 37.69
CA GLY A 370 70.51 35.06 38.23
C GLY A 370 69.26 34.61 39.00
N GLY A 371 68.60 33.53 38.58
CA GLY A 371 67.29 33.17 39.10
C GLY A 371 66.20 34.15 38.64
N VAL A 372 64.96 33.93 39.07
CA VAL A 372 63.83 34.78 38.64
C VAL A 372 63.70 35.97 39.58
N HIS A 373 63.56 37.15 38.99
CA HIS A 373 63.34 38.40 39.69
C HIS A 373 61.91 38.87 39.48
N GLY A 374 61.26 39.26 40.56
CA GLY A 374 59.98 39.96 40.52
C GLY A 374 60.23 41.46 40.57
N THR A 375 59.44 42.20 39.80
CA THR A 375 59.40 43.66 39.82
C THR A 375 58.00 44.12 40.18
N TRP A 376 57.89 45.00 41.17
CA TRP A 376 56.64 45.64 41.58
C TRP A 376 56.73 47.14 41.31
N ILE A 377 55.65 47.70 40.76
CA ILE A 377 55.47 49.15 40.67
C ILE A 377 54.50 49.53 41.77
N VAL A 378 55.02 50.15 42.83
CA VAL A 378 54.26 50.51 44.02
C VAL A 378 53.95 51.99 43.98
N ASP A 379 52.66 52.34 43.98
CA ASP A 379 52.17 53.73 43.91
C ASP A 379 51.44 54.20 45.19
N TRP A 380 51.53 53.43 46.28
CA TRP A 380 51.00 53.79 47.60
C TRP A 380 52.12 53.99 48.62
N ASP A 381 51.93 54.93 49.55
CA ASP A 381 52.77 55.15 50.73
C ASP A 381 54.28 55.36 50.51
N GLU A 382 54.71 55.63 49.27
CA GLU A 382 56.09 56.01 48.93
C GLU A 382 56.37 57.49 49.26
N SER A 383 56.47 57.79 50.56
CA SER A 383 56.77 59.15 51.03
C SER A 383 58.02 59.79 50.40
N PRO A 384 59.13 59.06 50.12
CA PRO A 384 60.32 59.66 49.53
C PRO A 384 60.14 60.05 48.05
N CYS A 385 59.11 59.54 47.38
CA CYS A 385 58.79 59.83 45.99
C CYS A 385 57.65 60.86 45.82
N ARG A 386 57.25 61.51 46.91
CA ARG A 386 56.25 62.59 46.86
C ARG A 386 56.93 63.94 46.65
N SER A 387 57.10 64.32 45.39
CA SER A 387 57.42 65.70 45.02
C SER A 387 56.21 66.61 45.26
N TYR A 388 56.44 67.92 45.35
CA TYR A 388 55.36 68.89 45.51
C TYR A 388 55.70 70.20 44.81
N PHE A 389 54.69 70.99 44.49
CA PHE A 389 54.87 72.33 43.92
C PHE A 389 54.84 73.39 45.02
N GLN A 390 55.75 74.34 44.95
CA GLN A 390 55.85 75.45 45.90
C GLN A 390 55.97 76.79 45.16
N ASP A 391 55.54 77.87 45.80
CA ASP A 391 55.67 79.25 45.31
C ASP A 391 54.97 79.45 43.96
N PHE A 392 53.67 79.17 43.90
CA PHE A 392 52.86 79.42 42.71
C PHE A 392 52.91 80.91 42.32
N ARG A 393 53.35 81.17 41.08
CA ARG A 393 53.47 82.50 40.49
C ARG A 393 52.43 82.68 39.41
N ASP A 394 51.61 83.71 39.59
CA ASP A 394 50.72 84.18 38.55
C ASP A 394 51.50 84.99 37.50
N LYS A 395 51.41 84.58 36.24
CA LYS A 395 52.03 85.27 35.09
C LYS A 395 51.04 86.14 34.33
N GLY A 396 49.80 86.23 34.79
CA GLY A 396 48.71 86.92 34.13
C GLY A 396 48.14 86.11 32.97
N CYS A 397 47.43 86.81 32.08
CA CYS A 397 46.77 86.21 30.93
C CYS A 397 47.80 85.69 29.91
N THR A 398 47.56 84.49 29.37
CA THR A 398 48.47 83.83 28.41
C THR A 398 48.56 84.64 27.11
N ALA A 399 47.42 85.19 26.67
CA ALA A 399 47.30 86.22 25.64
C ALA A 399 46.02 87.06 25.92
N GLU A 400 45.98 88.29 25.41
CA GLU A 400 44.79 89.14 25.50
C GLU A 400 43.61 88.49 24.75
N GLY A 401 42.45 88.38 25.40
CA GLY A 401 41.26 87.70 24.87
C GLY A 401 41.32 86.15 24.87
N SER A 402 42.32 85.54 25.52
CA SER A 402 42.44 84.06 25.56
C SER A 402 41.50 83.38 26.54
N GLY A 403 40.97 84.12 27.53
CA GLY A 403 40.24 83.56 28.66
C GLY A 403 41.07 82.66 29.57
N LYS A 404 42.41 82.62 29.42
CA LYS A 404 43.31 81.72 30.16
C LYS A 404 44.42 82.46 30.91
N ARG A 405 44.53 82.23 32.21
CA ARG A 405 45.61 82.72 33.06
C ARG A 405 46.70 81.65 33.24
N ARG A 406 47.97 82.05 33.10
CA ARG A 406 49.13 81.15 33.27
C ARG A 406 49.64 81.22 34.70
N ILE A 407 49.62 80.09 35.40
CA ILE A 407 50.26 79.91 36.70
C ILE A 407 51.47 78.99 36.51
N GLU A 408 52.59 79.30 37.18
CA GLU A 408 53.76 78.42 37.19
C GLU A 408 54.31 78.22 38.59
N SER A 409 54.92 77.07 38.84
CA SER A 409 55.51 76.73 40.14
C SER A 409 56.67 75.75 39.94
N GLN A 410 57.72 75.91 40.74
CA GLN A 410 58.87 75.01 40.73
C GLN A 410 58.52 73.73 41.50
N ILE A 411 58.88 72.58 40.95
CA ILE A 411 58.76 71.29 41.65
C ILE A 411 59.90 71.11 42.65
N GLN A 412 59.56 70.68 43.85
CA GLN A 412 60.45 70.43 44.98
C GLN A 412 60.49 68.95 45.34
N ASN A 413 61.48 68.57 46.16
CA ASN A 413 61.67 67.21 46.68
C ASN A 413 61.90 66.15 45.57
N ILE A 414 62.69 66.50 44.55
CA ILE A 414 63.17 65.57 43.52
C ILE A 414 64.52 65.01 43.97
N GLN A 415 64.71 63.69 43.95
CA GLN A 415 65.98 63.09 44.34
C GLN A 415 67.01 63.23 43.21
N SER A 416 68.29 63.23 43.59
CA SER A 416 69.38 63.28 42.61
C SER A 416 69.36 62.00 41.76
N GLY A 417 69.10 62.17 40.45
CA GLY A 417 69.02 61.07 39.49
C GLY A 417 67.60 60.73 39.03
N ASP A 418 66.57 61.24 39.72
CA ASP A 418 65.18 61.10 39.27
C ASP A 418 64.98 61.84 37.94
N ASP A 419 64.06 61.33 37.12
CA ASP A 419 63.61 62.03 35.92
C ASP A 419 62.68 63.18 36.32
N ALA A 420 63.28 64.35 36.54
CA ALA A 420 62.58 65.54 37.03
C ALA A 420 61.37 65.95 36.16
N LEU A 421 61.40 65.67 34.85
CA LEU A 421 60.27 65.94 33.96
C LEU A 421 59.13 64.93 34.19
N LYS A 422 59.43 63.63 34.37
CA LYS A 422 58.40 62.63 34.74
C LYS A 422 57.81 62.90 36.11
N MET A 423 58.63 63.31 37.07
CA MET A 423 58.14 63.72 38.39
C MET A 423 57.20 64.92 38.26
N CYS A 424 57.59 65.95 37.51
CA CYS A 424 56.73 67.11 37.25
C CYS A 424 55.40 66.73 36.60
N ALA A 425 55.42 65.90 35.56
CA ALA A 425 54.22 65.53 34.80
C ALA A 425 53.24 64.63 35.56
N SER A 426 53.59 64.16 36.76
CA SER A 426 52.76 63.27 37.59
C SER A 426 52.46 63.82 38.98
N THR A 427 53.07 64.96 39.35
CA THR A 427 52.88 65.55 40.67
C THR A 427 51.56 66.30 40.70
N PRO A 428 50.64 65.99 41.63
CA PRO A 428 49.42 66.75 41.79
C PRO A 428 49.71 68.12 42.42
N ALA A 429 48.81 69.06 42.19
CA ALA A 429 48.89 70.42 42.74
C ALA A 429 47.52 70.89 43.22
N ASP A 430 47.50 71.47 44.42
CA ASP A 430 46.31 72.08 45.02
C ASP A 430 46.57 73.57 45.23
N PHE A 431 45.86 74.43 44.48
CA PHE A 431 45.95 75.88 44.65
C PHE A 431 44.69 76.59 44.15
N HIS A 432 44.38 77.76 44.72
CA HIS A 432 43.13 78.49 44.48
C HIS A 432 41.84 77.68 44.67
N GLY A 433 41.87 76.64 45.53
CA GLY A 433 40.73 75.75 45.75
C GLY A 433 40.46 74.77 44.60
N LEU A 434 41.38 74.67 43.64
CA LEU A 434 41.34 73.72 42.52
C LEU A 434 42.39 72.62 42.76
N HIS A 435 42.01 71.39 42.45
CA HIS A 435 42.90 70.22 42.42
C HIS A 435 43.28 69.89 40.98
N PHE A 436 44.57 69.65 40.75
CA PHE A 436 45.09 69.19 39.47
C PHE A 436 45.89 67.91 39.69
N ASP A 437 45.58 66.85 38.94
CA ASP A 437 46.35 65.58 39.00
C ASP A 437 47.79 65.75 38.49
N ALA A 438 48.02 66.73 37.61
CA ALA A 438 49.31 67.07 37.03
C ALA A 438 49.29 68.50 36.46
N PRO A 439 50.45 69.15 36.23
CA PRO A 439 50.54 70.36 35.42
C PRO A 439 50.15 70.10 33.96
N HIS A 440 49.68 71.15 33.28
CA HIS A 440 49.37 71.09 31.85
C HIS A 440 50.64 70.96 30.98
N ALA A 441 51.77 71.49 31.45
CA ALA A 441 53.07 71.33 30.83
C ALA A 441 54.20 71.42 31.87
N CYS A 442 55.35 70.83 31.55
CA CYS A 442 56.55 70.90 32.36
C CYS A 442 57.71 71.47 31.54
N GLU A 443 58.40 72.46 32.09
CA GLU A 443 59.54 73.10 31.43
C GLU A 443 60.81 72.99 32.29
N TYR A 444 61.94 72.64 31.67
CA TYR A 444 63.24 72.63 32.33
C TYR A 444 63.99 73.94 32.09
N TRP A 445 64.20 74.71 33.15
CA TRP A 445 64.80 76.04 33.10
C TRP A 445 66.26 76.02 33.55
N ARG A 446 67.09 75.14 32.96
CA ARG A 446 68.54 75.01 33.23
C ARG A 446 68.91 75.14 34.72
N ILE A 447 69.31 76.33 35.17
CA ILE A 447 69.75 76.61 36.55
C ILE A 447 68.61 76.65 37.57
N TYR A 448 67.36 76.81 37.13
CA TYR A 448 66.17 76.94 37.98
C TYR A 448 65.36 75.64 38.09
N GLY A 449 65.89 74.51 37.62
CA GLY A 449 65.21 73.21 37.73
C GLY A 449 63.99 73.07 36.81
N VAL A 450 63.05 72.18 37.19
CA VAL A 450 61.82 71.93 36.43
C VAL A 450 60.66 72.75 37.02
N TRP A 451 59.79 73.25 36.15
CA TRP A 451 58.63 74.04 36.48
C TRP A 451 57.38 73.41 35.90
N GLY A 452 56.32 73.33 36.71
CA GLY A 452 54.97 73.00 36.26
C GLY A 452 54.26 74.26 35.77
N LEU A 453 53.47 74.12 34.72
CA LEU A 453 52.67 75.17 34.11
C LEU A 453 51.19 74.78 34.12
N TRP A 454 50.33 75.70 34.55
CA TRP A 454 48.88 75.54 34.50
C TRP A 454 48.23 76.69 33.73
N PHE A 455 47.24 76.36 32.92
CA PHE A 455 46.42 77.32 32.18
C PHE A 455 44.99 77.23 32.70
N ILE A 456 44.60 78.16 33.58
CA ILE A 456 43.31 78.16 34.26
C ILE A 456 42.37 79.11 33.54
N GLU A 457 41.11 78.72 33.39
CA GLU A 457 40.08 79.59 32.84
C GLU A 457 39.82 80.75 33.80
N ASP A 458 39.89 81.96 33.26
CA ASP A 458 39.68 83.18 34.01
C ASP A 458 38.97 84.21 33.13
N GLY A 459 37.75 84.57 33.51
CA GLY A 459 36.94 85.55 32.80
C GLY A 459 37.54 86.95 32.74
N SER A 460 38.51 87.28 33.61
CA SER A 460 39.27 88.53 33.51
C SER A 460 40.30 88.57 32.39
N CYS A 461 40.58 87.42 31.76
CA CYS A 461 41.48 87.28 30.61
C CYS A 461 40.76 87.16 29.27
N ALA A 462 39.42 87.28 29.26
CA ALA A 462 38.56 87.13 28.09
C ALA A 462 38.36 88.43 27.31
#